data_AF-A0A5C7J183-F1
#
_entry.id   AF-A0A5C7J183-F1
#
_cell.length_a   1.000
_cell.length_b   1.000
_cell.length_c   1.000
_cell.angle_alpha   90.00
_cell.angle_beta   90.00
_cell.angle_gamma   90.00
#
_symmetry.space_group_name_H-M   'P 1'
#
loop_
_entity.id
_entity.type
_entity.pdbx_description
1 polymer ?
#
loop_
_entity_poly.entity_id
_entity_poly.type
_entity_poly.pdbx_seq_one_letter_code
_entity_poly.pdbx_strand_id
1 'polypeptide(L)'
;MSREFNALVLAGSSIENNDSDSVHTLNNNQLTRIGEDHELQEETNPLAIVPDNGPYDRESDQPRRVESGGLETAATAAVGSGGSSGGHGEVTVLRVKKEEVESKICAWQNAKIAKINNRFKREDAIINGWESEQVQKASSWMKKVERKLEEKRAKALEKMQNDVAKAHRKAEERRASAESKRGTKVAKILEIANLMRAVGRPPAKRSFF
;
A
#
# COMPACT_ATOMS: atom_id res chain seq x y z
N MET A 1 32.01 -12.91 6.25
CA MET A 1 31.51 -12.00 7.30
C MET A 1 32.66 -11.11 7.74
N SER A 2 32.54 -9.79 7.52
CA SER A 2 33.63 -8.83 7.71
C SER A 2 33.95 -8.63 9.20
N ARG A 3 35.24 -8.44 9.51
CA ARG A 3 35.78 -8.28 10.88
C ARG A 3 35.09 -7.18 11.71
N GLU A 4 34.51 -6.22 11.01
CA GLU A 4 33.85 -5.04 11.58
C GLU A 4 32.51 -5.38 12.24
N PHE A 5 31.85 -6.45 11.78
CA PHE A 5 30.62 -6.94 12.39
C PHE A 5 30.88 -7.58 13.76
N ASN A 6 31.96 -8.35 13.90
CA ASN A 6 32.34 -8.97 15.19
C ASN A 6 32.76 -7.93 16.24
N ALA A 7 33.39 -6.83 15.83
CA ALA A 7 33.78 -5.75 16.74
C ALA A 7 32.54 -5.02 17.31
N LEU A 8 31.50 -4.83 16.51
CA LEU A 8 30.26 -4.17 16.93
C LEU A 8 29.47 -5.01 17.94
N VAL A 9 29.43 -6.33 17.74
CA VAL A 9 28.78 -7.27 18.65
C VAL A 9 29.51 -7.35 19.99
N LEU A 10 30.85 -7.31 19.98
CA LEU A 10 31.64 -7.35 21.21
C LEU A 10 31.56 -6.01 21.99
N ALA A 11 31.54 -4.86 21.29
CA ALA A 11 31.40 -3.54 21.91
C ALA A 11 30.02 -3.30 22.53
N GLY A 12 28.97 -3.97 22.04
CA GLY A 12 27.63 -3.91 22.62
C GLY A 12 27.51 -4.57 24.01
N SER A 13 28.44 -5.46 24.37
CA SER A 13 28.38 -6.24 25.62
C SER A 13 29.07 -5.61 26.83
N SER A 14 29.68 -4.42 26.71
CA SER A 14 30.54 -3.86 27.77
C SER A 14 30.06 -2.53 28.36
N ILE A 15 28.79 -2.15 28.18
CA ILE A 15 28.27 -0.88 28.70
C ILE A 15 27.16 -1.05 29.73
N GLU A 16 27.45 -1.75 30.84
CA GLU A 16 26.66 -1.60 32.07
C GLU A 16 27.51 -1.97 33.28
N ASN A 17 27.89 -0.95 34.06
CA ASN A 17 28.00 -0.93 35.53
C ASN A 17 29.13 -0.02 36.05
N ASN A 18 28.78 1.20 36.47
CA ASN A 18 29.15 1.78 37.78
C ASN A 18 28.68 3.23 37.88
N ASP A 19 27.65 3.50 38.68
CA ASP A 19 27.73 4.42 39.82
C ASP A 19 26.41 4.44 40.61
N SER A 20 26.55 4.48 41.93
CA SER A 20 25.56 4.20 42.96
C SER A 20 24.78 5.43 43.46
N ASP A 21 23.67 5.12 44.14
CA ASP A 21 22.89 5.89 45.12
C ASP A 21 21.80 6.89 44.66
N SER A 22 20.53 6.46 44.74
CA SER A 22 19.54 7.06 45.65
C SER A 22 18.17 6.33 45.61
N VAL A 23 17.86 5.69 46.73
CA VAL A 23 16.55 5.27 47.31
C VAL A 23 15.26 5.73 46.60
N HIS A 24 14.43 4.77 46.15
CA HIS A 24 13.09 4.53 46.72
C HIS A 24 12.42 3.27 46.13
N THR A 25 12.21 2.30 47.01
CA THR A 25 11.45 1.05 46.88
C THR A 25 10.05 1.25 46.30
N LEU A 26 9.72 0.61 45.17
CA LEU A 26 8.44 -0.05 44.92
C LEU A 26 8.57 -1.13 43.82
N ASN A 27 8.46 -2.39 44.27
CA ASN A 27 7.55 -3.41 43.73
C ASN A 27 7.81 -3.96 42.30
N ASN A 28 8.53 -5.08 42.20
CA ASN A 28 8.10 -6.27 41.41
C ASN A 28 9.21 -7.35 41.38
N ASN A 29 9.15 -8.31 42.29
CA ASN A 29 9.83 -9.58 42.11
C ASN A 29 8.77 -10.60 41.65
N GLN A 30 8.64 -10.81 40.33
CA GLN A 30 8.34 -12.13 39.73
C GLN A 30 8.40 -12.09 38.18
N LEU A 31 9.56 -11.79 37.59
CA LEU A 31 9.80 -11.90 36.14
C LEU A 31 10.98 -12.80 35.79
N THR A 32 11.32 -13.75 36.67
CA THR A 32 12.34 -14.78 36.43
C THR A 32 11.70 -16.15 36.25
N ARG A 33 10.89 -16.31 35.20
CA ARG A 33 10.52 -17.58 34.55
C ARG A 33 9.71 -17.23 33.29
N ILE A 34 9.85 -17.99 32.20
CA ILE A 34 9.21 -17.80 30.86
C ILE A 34 10.06 -17.00 29.84
N GLY A 35 11.38 -17.17 29.84
CA GLY A 35 12.02 -17.78 28.67
C GLY A 35 12.23 -19.23 29.11
N GLU A 36 12.02 -20.28 28.35
CA GLU A 36 12.49 -20.66 27.03
C GLU A 36 11.67 -21.94 26.79
N ASP A 37 10.82 -21.98 25.76
CA ASP A 37 10.14 -23.17 25.20
C ASP A 37 8.97 -22.69 24.34
N HIS A 38 9.28 -22.03 23.24
CA HIS A 38 8.42 -22.10 22.06
C HIS A 38 9.33 -22.53 20.93
N GLU A 39 9.29 -23.84 20.65
CA GLU A 39 9.74 -24.41 19.39
C GLU A 39 9.34 -23.44 18.27
N LEU A 40 10.35 -22.95 17.55
CA LEU A 40 10.11 -22.36 16.25
C LEU A 40 9.54 -23.48 15.39
N GLN A 41 8.21 -23.56 15.31
CA GLN A 41 7.59 -24.10 14.11
C GLN A 41 8.04 -23.17 12.99
N GLU A 42 9.07 -23.60 12.26
CA GLU A 42 9.35 -23.10 10.94
C GLU A 42 8.09 -23.36 10.10
N GLU A 43 7.14 -22.42 10.14
CA GLU A 43 6.00 -22.39 9.24
C GLU A 43 6.52 -22.12 7.82
N THR A 44 6.99 -23.20 7.20
CA THR A 44 7.22 -23.26 5.77
C THR A 44 5.85 -23.14 5.11
N ASN A 45 5.50 -21.93 4.67
CA ASN A 45 4.25 -21.64 4.00
C ASN A 45 4.16 -22.47 2.69
N PRO A 46 3.29 -23.49 2.61
CA PRO A 46 3.20 -24.37 1.44
C PRO A 46 2.53 -23.70 0.23
N LEU A 47 2.10 -22.44 0.37
CA LEU A 47 1.44 -21.64 -0.67
C LEU A 47 2.31 -20.49 -1.18
N ALA A 48 3.60 -20.44 -0.83
CA ALA A 48 4.51 -19.49 -1.43
C ALA A 48 4.58 -19.74 -2.95
N ILE A 49 4.05 -18.80 -3.74
CA ILE A 49 4.18 -18.81 -5.20
C ILE A 49 5.65 -18.52 -5.51
N VAL A 50 6.44 -19.58 -5.62
CA VAL A 50 7.79 -19.53 -6.17
C VAL A 50 7.65 -19.29 -7.68
N PRO A 51 8.28 -18.25 -8.27
CA PRO A 51 8.31 -18.09 -9.70
C PRO A 51 9.00 -19.30 -10.33
N ASP A 52 8.24 -20.09 -11.09
CA ASP A 52 8.72 -21.30 -11.75
C ASP A 52 9.62 -20.90 -12.93
N ASN A 53 10.93 -20.85 -12.70
CA ASN A 53 11.93 -20.62 -13.74
C ASN A 53 12.38 -21.98 -14.29
N GLY A 54 11.58 -22.54 -15.20
CA GLY A 54 11.95 -23.68 -16.05
C GLY A 54 11.87 -23.30 -17.53
N PRO A 55 12.93 -23.50 -18.34
CA PRO A 55 12.85 -23.37 -19.80
C PRO A 55 12.30 -24.66 -20.43
N TYR A 56 11.74 -24.55 -21.65
CA TYR A 56 11.18 -25.63 -22.50
C TYR A 56 9.75 -26.07 -22.08
N ASP A 57 8.69 -26.09 -22.89
CA ASP A 57 8.48 -25.99 -24.33
C ASP A 57 7.10 -25.36 -24.60
N ARG A 58 7.01 -24.45 -25.58
CA ARG A 58 5.75 -23.84 -26.03
C ARG A 58 5.55 -24.12 -27.52
N GLU A 59 5.19 -25.35 -27.85
CA GLU A 59 4.62 -25.67 -29.16
C GLU A 59 3.45 -26.63 -28.97
N SER A 60 2.26 -26.20 -29.39
CA SER A 60 1.20 -26.96 -30.09
C SER A 60 -0.21 -26.40 -29.79
N ASP A 61 -0.68 -25.62 -30.76
CA ASP A 61 -2.06 -25.52 -31.26
C ASP A 61 -3.25 -25.11 -30.38
N GLN A 62 -3.72 -23.89 -30.66
CA GLN A 62 -5.10 -23.45 -30.46
C GLN A 62 -5.90 -23.53 -31.78
N PRO A 63 -7.16 -24.02 -31.78
CA PRO A 63 -8.11 -23.64 -32.81
C PRO A 63 -8.88 -22.38 -32.41
N ARG A 64 -9.04 -21.51 -33.40
CA ARG A 64 -9.63 -20.18 -33.33
C ARG A 64 -11.12 -20.18 -32.94
N ARG A 65 -11.43 -19.22 -32.08
CA ARG A 65 -12.71 -18.56 -31.85
C ARG A 65 -13.43 -18.19 -33.17
N VAL A 66 -14.67 -18.65 -33.33
CA VAL A 66 -15.61 -18.18 -34.36
C VAL A 66 -16.53 -17.16 -33.71
N GLU A 67 -16.51 -15.93 -34.23
CA GLU A 67 -17.40 -14.84 -33.87
C GLU A 67 -18.38 -14.56 -35.02
N SER A 68 -19.58 -14.18 -34.61
CA SER A 68 -20.81 -13.96 -35.37
C SER A 68 -20.77 -12.71 -36.27
N GLY A 69 -21.48 -12.77 -37.41
CA GLY A 69 -22.14 -11.60 -38.01
C GLY A 69 -22.07 -11.53 -39.55
N GLY A 70 -23.23 -11.46 -40.21
CA GLY A 70 -23.30 -11.06 -41.62
C GLY A 70 -24.50 -11.63 -42.39
N LEU A 71 -25.63 -10.96 -42.30
CA LEU A 71 -26.79 -11.04 -43.19
C LEU A 71 -26.41 -10.46 -44.56
N GLU A 72 -26.65 -11.14 -45.69
CA GLU A 72 -27.07 -10.51 -46.95
C GLU A 72 -27.93 -11.45 -47.82
N THR A 73 -28.93 -10.82 -48.41
CA THR A 73 -29.99 -11.31 -49.28
C THR A 73 -29.54 -11.40 -50.74
N ALA A 74 -29.93 -12.46 -51.47
CA ALA A 74 -30.79 -12.39 -52.66
C ALA A 74 -30.58 -13.54 -53.67
N ALA A 75 -31.74 -13.99 -54.18
CA ALA A 75 -32.01 -14.58 -55.50
C ALA A 75 -31.55 -16.00 -55.81
N THR A 76 -32.52 -16.93 -55.81
CA THR A 76 -32.73 -17.83 -56.95
C THR A 76 -34.23 -18.05 -57.18
N ALA A 77 -34.70 -17.60 -58.35
CA ALA A 77 -35.98 -18.00 -58.92
C ALA A 77 -35.73 -19.22 -59.81
N ALA A 78 -36.44 -20.32 -59.59
CA ALA A 78 -36.67 -21.34 -60.60
C ALA A 78 -37.98 -22.07 -60.31
N VAL A 79 -38.89 -21.93 -61.26
CA VAL A 79 -40.18 -22.60 -61.38
C VAL A 79 -40.00 -24.11 -61.49
N GLY A 80 -40.89 -24.87 -60.84
CA GLY A 80 -41.00 -26.32 -60.99
C GLY A 80 -42.31 -26.83 -60.41
N SER A 81 -43.39 -26.66 -61.17
CA SER A 81 -44.69 -27.30 -60.95
C SER A 81 -44.59 -28.80 -61.23
N GLY A 82 -45.18 -29.66 -60.38
CA GLY A 82 -45.28 -31.09 -60.66
C GLY A 82 -45.58 -31.91 -59.42
N GLY A 83 -46.82 -32.35 -59.25
CA GLY A 83 -47.32 -32.96 -58.04
C GLY A 83 -46.86 -34.40 -57.77
N SER A 84 -47.00 -34.80 -56.50
CA SER A 84 -47.67 -36.05 -56.12
C SER A 84 -48.07 -35.98 -54.65
N SER A 85 -49.37 -35.80 -54.43
CA SER A 85 -50.04 -35.79 -53.14
C SER A 85 -50.08 -37.22 -52.59
N GLY A 86 -49.62 -37.43 -51.35
CA GLY A 86 -49.93 -38.68 -50.63
C GLY A 86 -48.98 -39.08 -49.50
N GLY A 87 -47.67 -38.79 -49.57
CA GLY A 87 -46.68 -39.36 -48.62
C GLY A 87 -45.84 -38.37 -47.81
N HIS A 88 -45.72 -37.10 -48.23
CA HIS A 88 -44.86 -36.11 -47.54
C HIS A 88 -45.49 -35.55 -46.26
N GLY A 89 -46.83 -35.40 -46.22
CA GLY A 89 -47.57 -34.83 -45.09
C GLY A 89 -47.39 -35.62 -43.79
N GLU A 90 -47.40 -36.95 -43.89
CA GLU A 90 -47.24 -37.84 -42.74
C GLU A 90 -45.83 -37.77 -42.13
N VAL A 91 -44.79 -37.74 -42.99
CA VAL A 91 -43.39 -37.58 -42.58
C VAL A 91 -43.15 -36.21 -41.93
N THR A 92 -43.77 -35.13 -42.42
CA THR A 92 -43.69 -33.81 -41.78
C THR A 92 -44.39 -33.75 -40.43
N VAL A 93 -45.56 -34.38 -40.26
CA VAL A 93 -46.27 -34.39 -38.98
C VAL A 93 -45.51 -35.19 -37.92
N LEU A 94 -44.86 -36.30 -38.29
CA LEU A 94 -44.00 -37.06 -37.38
C LEU A 94 -42.76 -36.27 -36.96
N ARG A 95 -42.16 -35.50 -37.87
CA ARG A 95 -41.03 -34.61 -37.56
C ARG A 95 -41.43 -33.51 -36.59
N VAL A 96 -42.55 -32.83 -36.82
CA VAL A 96 -43.06 -31.79 -35.91
C VAL A 96 -43.35 -32.38 -34.51
N LYS A 97 -43.99 -33.55 -34.43
CA LYS A 97 -44.22 -34.24 -33.15
C LYS A 97 -42.91 -34.60 -32.44
N LYS A 98 -41.88 -35.01 -33.18
CA LYS A 98 -40.54 -35.27 -32.63
C LYS A 98 -39.89 -33.98 -32.11
N GLU A 99 -39.98 -32.88 -32.87
CA GLU A 99 -39.48 -31.56 -32.49
C GLU A 99 -40.20 -31.00 -31.25
N GLU A 100 -41.51 -31.26 -31.09
CA GLU A 100 -42.26 -30.91 -29.88
C GLU A 100 -41.78 -31.68 -28.64
N VAL A 101 -41.53 -32.98 -28.78
CA VAL A 101 -41.00 -33.82 -27.68
C VAL A 101 -39.60 -33.36 -27.31
N GLU A 102 -38.74 -33.11 -28.30
CA GLU A 102 -37.39 -32.58 -28.09
C GLU A 102 -37.43 -31.23 -27.36
N SER A 103 -38.32 -30.32 -27.78
CA SER A 103 -38.50 -29.01 -27.14
C SER A 103 -38.90 -29.14 -25.66
N LYS A 104 -39.78 -30.11 -25.33
CA LYS A 104 -40.18 -30.39 -23.94
C LYS A 104 -39.01 -30.96 -23.12
N ILE A 105 -38.21 -31.85 -23.70
CA ILE A 105 -37.01 -32.41 -23.05
C ILE A 105 -35.99 -31.29 -22.78
N CYS A 106 -35.70 -30.45 -23.78
CA CYS A 106 -34.80 -29.31 -23.62
C CYS A 106 -35.31 -28.32 -22.56
N ALA A 107 -36.60 -27.99 -22.54
CA ALA A 107 -37.18 -27.11 -21.53
C ALA A 107 -37.04 -27.70 -20.11
N TRP A 108 -37.30 -29.00 -19.95
CA TRP A 108 -37.15 -29.69 -18.67
C TRP A 108 -35.68 -29.75 -18.21
N GLN A 109 -34.76 -30.06 -19.13
CA GLN A 109 -33.32 -30.06 -18.87
C GLN A 109 -32.86 -28.66 -18.44
N ASN A 110 -33.22 -27.63 -19.19
CA ASN A 110 -32.86 -26.24 -18.88
C ASN A 110 -33.41 -25.79 -17.52
N ALA A 111 -34.65 -26.17 -17.17
CA ALA A 111 -35.22 -25.91 -15.86
C ALA A 111 -34.42 -26.58 -14.74
N LYS A 112 -33.96 -27.82 -14.95
CA LYS A 112 -33.14 -28.55 -13.97
C LYS A 112 -31.76 -27.93 -13.80
N ILE A 113 -31.10 -27.57 -14.90
CA ILE A 113 -29.81 -26.87 -14.90
C ILE A 113 -29.94 -25.52 -14.20
N ALA A 114 -30.98 -24.73 -14.53
CA ALA A 114 -31.23 -23.43 -13.91
C ALA A 114 -31.41 -23.54 -12.39
N LYS A 115 -32.11 -24.58 -11.90
CA LYS A 115 -32.28 -24.83 -10.46
C LYS A 115 -30.94 -25.08 -9.76
N ILE A 116 -30.05 -25.87 -10.39
CA ILE A 116 -28.72 -26.17 -9.85
C ILE A 116 -27.86 -24.89 -9.85
N ASN A 117 -27.85 -24.15 -10.96
CA ASN A 117 -27.07 -22.92 -11.10
C ASN A 117 -27.53 -21.85 -10.11
N ASN A 118 -28.84 -21.68 -9.89
CA ASN A 118 -29.35 -20.75 -8.89
C ASN A 118 -28.89 -21.11 -7.47
N ARG A 119 -28.81 -22.40 -7.13
CA ARG A 119 -28.26 -22.83 -5.84
C ARG A 119 -26.77 -22.50 -5.76
N PHE A 120 -26.01 -22.85 -6.79
CA PHE A 120 -24.58 -22.55 -6.86
C PHE A 120 -24.29 -21.06 -6.68
N LYS A 121 -25.01 -20.18 -7.40
CA LYS A 121 -24.84 -18.72 -7.27
C LYS A 121 -25.11 -18.18 -5.86
N ARG A 122 -26.01 -18.82 -5.10
CA ARG A 122 -26.26 -18.43 -3.70
C ARG A 122 -25.10 -18.84 -2.80
N GLU A 123 -24.61 -20.06 -2.94
CA GLU A 123 -23.44 -20.52 -2.19
C GLU A 123 -22.19 -19.69 -2.54
N ASP A 124 -21.97 -19.42 -3.82
CA ASP A 124 -20.88 -18.59 -4.32
C ASP A 124 -20.93 -17.17 -3.74
N ALA A 125 -22.12 -16.54 -3.68
CA ALA A 125 -22.29 -15.24 -3.05
C ALA A 125 -21.96 -15.26 -1.54
N ILE A 126 -22.27 -16.35 -0.83
CA ILE A 126 -21.95 -16.51 0.59
C ILE A 126 -20.43 -16.65 0.77
N ILE A 127 -19.78 -17.47 -0.06
CA ILE A 127 -18.32 -17.68 -0.04
C ILE A 127 -17.61 -16.35 -0.32
N ASN A 128 -18.00 -15.65 -1.38
CA ASN A 128 -17.43 -14.36 -1.74
C ASN A 128 -17.65 -13.30 -0.65
N GLY A 129 -18.82 -13.32 0.01
CA GLY A 129 -19.11 -12.45 1.15
C GLY A 129 -18.17 -12.70 2.32
N TRP A 130 -17.95 -13.97 2.68
CA TRP A 130 -17.05 -14.36 3.74
C TRP A 130 -15.58 -14.04 3.42
N GLU A 131 -15.12 -14.32 2.20
CA GLU A 131 -13.77 -13.95 1.76
C GLU A 131 -13.57 -12.44 1.81
N SER A 132 -14.55 -11.67 1.30
CA SER A 132 -14.52 -10.22 1.34
C SER A 132 -14.43 -9.69 2.78
N GLU A 133 -15.19 -10.26 3.71
CA GLU A 133 -15.12 -9.89 5.14
C GLU A 133 -13.71 -10.12 5.70
N GLN A 134 -13.10 -11.27 5.42
CA GLN A 134 -11.76 -11.59 5.89
C GLN A 134 -10.69 -10.66 5.29
N VAL A 135 -10.79 -10.37 3.99
CA VAL A 135 -9.93 -9.40 3.30
C VAL A 135 -10.10 -8.00 3.89
N GLN A 136 -11.34 -7.56 4.14
CA GLN A 136 -11.60 -6.25 4.75
C GLN A 136 -11.05 -6.18 6.19
N LYS A 137 -11.15 -7.26 6.96
CA LYS A 137 -10.59 -7.34 8.32
C LYS A 137 -9.07 -7.21 8.31
N ALA A 138 -8.39 -7.95 7.43
CA ALA A 138 -6.94 -7.86 7.27
C ALA A 138 -6.51 -6.46 6.77
N SER A 139 -7.21 -5.92 5.78
CA SER A 139 -6.96 -4.58 5.24
C SER A 139 -7.15 -3.48 6.29
N SER A 140 -8.18 -3.60 7.13
CA SER A 140 -8.46 -2.66 8.22
C SER A 140 -7.41 -2.72 9.32
N TRP A 141 -6.90 -3.92 9.62
CA TRP A 141 -5.78 -4.08 10.54
C TRP A 141 -4.51 -3.43 9.99
N MET A 142 -4.18 -3.65 8.71
CA MET A 142 -3.03 -3.01 8.06
C MET A 142 -3.14 -1.47 8.12
N LYS A 143 -4.29 -0.92 7.72
CA LYS A 143 -4.55 0.54 7.80
C LYS A 143 -4.40 1.10 9.21
N LYS A 144 -4.72 0.32 10.25
CA LYS A 144 -4.53 0.72 11.65
C LYS A 144 -3.04 0.79 12.01
N VAL A 145 -2.23 -0.15 11.52
CA VAL A 145 -0.78 -0.15 11.70
C VAL A 145 -0.15 1.04 10.98
N GLU A 146 -0.51 1.28 9.72
CA GLU A 146 -0.02 2.42 8.92
C GLU A 146 -0.32 3.76 9.59
N ARG A 147 -1.54 3.94 10.11
CA ARG A 147 -1.92 5.18 10.83
C ARG A 147 -1.04 5.43 12.06
N LYS A 148 -0.75 4.38 12.84
CA LYS A 148 0.14 4.50 14.01
C LYS A 148 1.57 4.84 13.60
N LEU A 149 2.04 4.30 12.48
CA LEU A 149 3.35 4.62 11.93
C LEU A 149 3.41 6.08 11.50
N GLU A 150 2.39 6.55 10.77
CA GLU A 150 2.31 7.93 10.29
C GLU A 150 2.20 8.93 11.45
N GLU A 151 1.45 8.61 12.50
CA GLU A 151 1.39 9.44 13.71
C GLU A 151 2.76 9.59 14.39
N LYS A 152 3.52 8.49 14.51
CA LYS A 152 4.88 8.53 15.05
C LYS A 152 5.81 9.35 14.16
N ARG A 153 5.70 9.19 12.83
CA ARG A 153 6.47 9.94 11.85
C ARG A 153 6.19 11.44 11.94
N ALA A 154 4.92 11.83 12.00
CA ALA A 154 4.50 13.22 12.13
C ALA A 154 5.02 13.86 13.43
N LYS A 155 4.90 13.15 14.57
CA LYS A 155 5.44 13.62 15.87
C LYS A 155 6.95 13.81 15.85
N ALA A 156 7.69 12.90 15.21
CA ALA A 156 9.14 13.03 15.08
C ALA A 156 9.54 14.24 14.21
N LEU A 157 8.84 14.45 13.10
CA LEU A 157 9.05 15.61 12.22
C LEU A 157 8.74 16.93 12.92
N GLU A 158 7.62 17.00 13.66
CA GLU A 158 7.25 18.19 14.43
C GLU A 158 8.30 18.50 15.50
N LYS A 159 8.77 17.49 16.24
CA LYS A 159 9.83 17.68 17.25
C LYS A 159 11.11 18.23 16.60
N MET A 160 11.54 17.63 15.49
CA MET A 160 12.71 18.10 14.73
C MET A 160 12.54 19.56 14.29
N GLN A 161 11.38 19.92 13.74
CA GLN A 161 11.11 21.30 13.31
C GLN A 161 11.08 22.28 14.49
N ASN A 162 10.54 21.87 15.64
CA ASN A 162 10.54 22.68 16.86
C ASN A 162 11.98 22.92 17.37
N ASP A 163 12.81 21.88 17.42
CA ASP A 163 14.21 22.00 17.83
C ASP A 163 14.99 22.94 16.90
N VAL A 164 14.76 22.83 15.58
CA VAL A 164 15.32 23.74 14.57
C VAL A 164 14.84 25.18 14.79
N ALA A 165 13.53 25.40 14.97
CA ALA A 165 12.98 26.73 15.23
C ALA A 165 13.52 27.34 16.52
N LYS A 166 13.68 26.55 17.59
CA LYS A 166 14.27 26.98 18.85
C LYS A 166 15.74 27.39 18.68
N ALA A 167 16.50 26.64 17.90
CA ALA A 167 17.88 26.97 17.57
C ALA A 167 17.97 28.29 16.79
N HIS A 168 17.12 28.46 15.76
CA HIS A 168 17.04 29.71 14.99
C HIS A 168 16.69 30.91 15.87
N ARG A 169 15.64 30.80 16.68
CA ARG A 169 15.23 31.87 17.60
C ARG A 169 16.36 32.29 18.55
N LYS A 170 17.08 31.31 19.11
CA LYS A 170 18.22 31.58 20.01
C LYS A 170 19.37 32.25 19.26
N ALA A 171 19.66 31.83 18.03
CA ALA A 171 20.69 32.45 17.20
C ALA A 171 20.32 33.91 16.83
N GLU A 172 19.06 34.15 16.49
CA GLU A 172 18.53 35.48 16.17
C GLU A 172 18.57 36.41 17.38
N GLU A 173 18.18 35.94 18.57
CA GLU A 173 18.28 36.72 19.81
C GLU A 173 19.72 37.16 20.10
N ARG A 174 20.69 36.26 19.87
CA ARG A 174 22.13 36.56 20.02
C ARG A 174 22.59 37.57 18.97
N ARG A 175 22.14 37.45 17.73
CA ARG A 175 22.46 38.39 16.64
C ARG A 175 21.89 39.77 16.94
N ALA A 176 20.62 39.87 17.35
CA ALA A 176 19.96 41.12 17.73
C ALA A 176 20.67 41.79 18.93
N SER A 177 21.08 41.02 19.93
CA SER A 177 21.84 41.52 21.07
C SER A 177 23.21 42.08 20.66
N ALA A 178 23.92 41.39 19.77
CA ALA A 178 25.19 41.85 19.24
C ALA A 178 25.03 43.11 18.39
N GLU A 179 23.99 43.16 17.57
CA GLU A 179 23.68 44.31 16.72
C GLU A 179 23.27 45.54 17.53
N SER A 180 22.49 45.37 18.60
CA SER A 180 22.16 46.46 19.54
C SER A 180 23.43 47.04 20.19
N LYS A 181 24.35 46.19 20.65
CA LYS A 181 25.66 46.64 21.17
C LYS A 181 26.50 47.36 20.11
N ARG A 182 26.47 46.89 18.86
CA ARG A 182 27.16 47.57 17.74
C ARG A 182 26.52 48.92 17.46
N GLY A 183 25.19 48.98 17.33
CA GLY A 183 24.43 50.18 17.04
C GLY A 183 24.63 51.28 18.07
N THR A 184 24.63 50.94 19.37
CA THR A 184 24.90 51.91 20.44
C THR A 184 26.32 52.50 20.36
N LYS A 185 27.35 51.69 20.08
CA LYS A 185 28.72 52.19 19.89
C LYS A 185 28.84 53.08 18.65
N VAL A 186 28.24 52.66 17.54
CA VAL A 186 28.22 53.44 16.29
C VAL A 186 27.51 54.77 16.50
N ALA A 187 26.35 54.79 17.16
CA ALA A 187 25.60 56.01 17.46
C ALA A 187 26.44 57.01 18.27
N LYS A 188 27.14 56.55 19.32
CA LYS A 188 28.06 57.40 20.11
C LYS A 188 29.17 58.01 19.26
N ILE A 189 29.79 57.22 18.38
CA ILE A 189 30.84 57.71 17.48
C ILE A 189 30.29 58.76 16.51
N LEU A 190 29.10 58.51 15.94
CA LEU A 190 28.44 59.45 15.04
C LEU A 190 28.07 60.75 15.74
N GLU A 191 27.59 60.69 16.98
CA GLU A 191 27.29 61.86 17.80
C GLU A 191 28.54 62.71 18.05
N ILE A 192 29.65 62.08 18.47
CA ILE A 192 30.94 62.76 18.67
C ILE A 192 31.45 63.37 17.35
N ALA A 193 31.35 62.64 16.23
CA ALA A 193 31.77 63.13 14.93
C ALA A 193 30.94 64.35 14.46
N ASN A 194 29.62 64.33 14.72
CA ASN A 194 28.74 65.46 14.45
C ASN A 194 29.10 66.68 15.32
N LEU A 195 29.40 66.48 16.61
CA LEU A 195 29.89 67.53 17.50
C LEU A 195 31.21 68.14 16.99
N MET A 196 32.17 67.30 16.60
CA MET A 196 33.46 67.78 16.04
C MET A 196 33.26 68.58 14.76
N ARG A 197 32.34 68.17 13.88
CA ARG A 197 31.98 68.91 12.66
C ARG A 197 31.36 70.27 13.00
N ALA A 198 30.50 70.34 14.01
CA ALA A 198 29.88 71.58 14.45
C ALA A 198 30.89 72.55 15.10
N VAL A 199 31.84 72.03 15.89
CA VAL A 199 32.87 72.83 16.59
C VAL A 199 34.07 73.16 15.68
N GLY A 200 34.23 72.47 14.55
CA GLY A 200 35.31 72.70 13.58
C GLY A 200 36.69 72.24 14.05
N ARG A 201 36.77 71.36 15.06
CA ARG A 201 38.03 70.85 15.61
C ARG A 201 38.24 69.38 15.25
N PRO A 202 39.40 68.99 14.69
CA PRO A 202 39.69 67.60 14.36
C PRO A 202 39.86 66.74 15.63
N PRO A 203 39.71 65.40 15.53
CA PRO A 203 39.93 64.51 16.66
C PRO A 203 41.31 64.69 17.29
N ALA A 204 41.36 64.81 18.61
CA ALA A 204 42.60 65.08 19.35
C ALA A 204 43.61 63.91 19.33
N LYS A 205 43.16 62.68 19.06
CA LYS A 205 44.02 61.49 18.93
C LYS A 205 43.87 60.90 17.53
N ARG A 206 44.97 60.85 16.78
CA ARG A 206 45.09 60.08 15.52
C ARG A 206 45.32 58.62 15.88
N SER A 207 44.27 57.84 16.10
CA SER A 207 44.38 56.37 16.08
C SER A 207 43.70 55.86 14.82
N PHE A 208 44.51 55.54 13.82
CA PHE A 208 44.14 54.57 12.80
C PHE A 208 44.36 53.19 13.44
N PHE A 209 43.36 52.32 13.35
CA PHE A 209 43.27 50.97 13.92
C PHE A 209 42.78 50.89 15.38
#